data_AF-A0A927RJD1-F1
#
_entry.id   AF-A0A927RJD1-F1
#
_cell.length_a   1.000
_cell.length_b   1.000
_cell.length_c   1.000
_cell.angle_alpha   90.00
_cell.angle_beta   90.00
_cell.angle_gamma   90.00
#
_symmetry.space_group_name_H-M   'P 1'
#
loop_
_entity.id
_entity.type
_entity.pdbx_description
1 polymer ?
#
loop_
_entity_poly.entity_id
_entity_poly.type
_entity_poly.pdbx_seq_one_letter_code
_entity_poly.pdbx_strand_id
1 'polypeptide(L)' 'EIEKTYFVKAQEWALEAGSAKATNIVMLGALCKLFDFDKATMQQAVKECVPAKFQELNLKAFEIGYERV' A
#
# COMPACT_ATOMS: atom_id res chain seq x y z
N GLU A 1 -25.12 10.23 4.36
CA GLU A 1 -24.94 8.77 4.53
C GLU A 1 -23.54 8.37 4.12
N ILE A 2 -23.06 7.21 4.57
CA ILE A 2 -21.83 6.61 4.04
C ILE A 2 -22.26 5.62 2.95
N GLU A 3 -21.87 5.89 1.70
CA GLU A 3 -22.29 5.09 0.53
C GLU A 3 -21.52 3.76 0.40
N LYS A 4 -20.26 3.72 0.84
CA LYS A 4 -19.41 2.52 0.74
C LYS A 4 -18.32 2.50 1.81
N THR A 5 -18.03 1.32 2.34
CA THR A 5 -16.96 1.08 3.30
C THR A 5 -16.08 -0.09 2.86
N TYR A 6 -14.80 -0.03 3.20
CA TYR A 6 -13.83 -1.07 2.92
C TYR A 6 -13.04 -1.38 4.18
N PHE A 7 -12.89 -2.67 4.49
CA PHE A 7 -12.10 -3.13 5.63
C PHE A 7 -10.74 -3.59 5.12
N VAL A 8 -9.68 -2.89 5.52
CA VAL A 8 -8.31 -3.20 5.12
C VAL A 8 -7.55 -3.73 6.33
N LYS A 9 -7.12 -4.99 6.29
CA LYS A 9 -6.30 -5.62 7.34
C LYS A 9 -4.83 -5.20 7.23
N ALA A 10 -4.59 -3.90 7.20
CA ALA A 10 -3.32 -3.33 6.72
C ALA A 10 -2.09 -3.76 7.52
N GLN A 11 -2.23 -3.89 8.85
CA GLN A 11 -1.10 -4.30 9.68
C GLN A 11 -0.73 -5.77 9.49
N GLU A 12 -1.72 -6.66 9.37
CA GLU A 12 -1.50 -8.09 9.07
C GLU A 12 -0.80 -8.25 7.72
N TRP A 13 -1.29 -7.56 6.70
CA TRP A 13 -0.71 -7.58 5.36
C TRP A 13 0.69 -6.95 5.30
N ALA A 14 0.96 -5.92 6.10
CA ALA A 14 2.28 -5.35 6.21
C ALA A 14 3.28 -6.30 6.90
N LEU A 15 2.82 -7.09 7.88
CA LEU A 15 3.63 -8.16 8.46
C LEU A 15 3.96 -9.24 7.42
N GLU A 16 3.03 -9.61 6.54
CA GLU A 16 3.30 -10.51 5.40
C GLU A 16 4.28 -9.91 4.39
N ALA A 17 4.25 -8.58 4.19
CA ALA A 17 5.24 -7.87 3.39
C ALA A 17 6.64 -7.92 4.01
N GLY A 18 6.72 -8.04 5.35
CA GLY A 18 7.95 -8.20 6.11
C GLY A 18 8.13 -7.20 7.26
N SER A 19 7.23 -6.22 7.41
CA SER A 19 7.27 -5.29 8.55
C SER A 19 5.95 -4.56 8.76
N ALA A 20 5.46 -4.56 10.00
CA ALA A 20 4.32 -3.73 10.40
C ALA A 20 4.55 -2.22 10.15
N LYS A 21 5.80 -1.76 10.01
CA LYS A 21 6.09 -0.35 9.67
C LYS A 21 5.57 0.06 8.29
N ALA A 22 5.33 -0.90 7.38
CA ALA A 22 4.77 -0.63 6.05
C ALA A 22 3.24 -0.62 6.00
N THR A 23 2.55 -0.60 7.15
CA THR A 23 1.07 -0.57 7.24
C THR A 23 0.47 0.56 6.42
N ASN A 24 1.08 1.75 6.46
CA ASN A 24 0.63 2.90 5.69
C ASN A 24 0.76 2.68 4.17
N ILE A 25 1.78 1.96 3.72
CA ILE A 25 1.98 1.67 2.29
C ILE A 25 1.00 0.61 1.79
N VAL A 26 0.61 -0.35 2.63
CA VAL A 26 -0.53 -1.24 2.32
C VAL A 26 -1.81 -0.42 2.12
N MET A 27 -2.10 0.51 3.02
CA MET A 27 -3.26 1.41 2.86
C MET A 27 -3.16 2.24 1.59
N LEU A 28 -1.97 2.71 1.21
CA LEU A 28 -1.75 3.46 -0.02
C LEU A 28 -2.06 2.64 -1.27
N GLY A 29 -1.62 1.37 -1.32
CA GLY A 29 -1.95 0.45 -2.40
C GLY A 29 -3.47 0.23 -2.53
N ALA A 30 -4.13 -0.01 -1.39
CA ALA A 30 -5.58 -0.16 -1.32
C ALA A 30 -6.30 1.08 -1.87
N LEU A 31 -5.94 2.27 -1.40
CA LEU A 31 -6.51 3.53 -1.89
C LEU A 31 -6.25 3.73 -3.38
N CYS A 32 -5.06 3.40 -3.87
CA CYS A 32 -4.72 3.50 -5.29
C CYS A 32 -5.67 2.66 -6.15
N LYS A 33 -6.03 1.45 -5.69
CA LYS A 33 -6.98 0.57 -6.38
C LYS A 33 -8.42 1.08 -6.29
N LEU A 34 -8.84 1.56 -5.12
CA LEU A 34 -10.22 1.95 -4.86
C LEU A 34 -10.63 3.28 -5.51
N PHE A 35 -9.66 4.16 -5.73
CA PHE A 35 -9.86 5.50 -6.30
C PHE A 35 -9.27 5.64 -7.71
N ASP A 36 -8.87 4.52 -8.33
CA ASP A 36 -8.29 4.46 -9.68
C ASP A 36 -7.13 5.45 -9.90
N PHE A 37 -6.27 5.60 -8.89
CA PHE A 37 -5.04 6.37 -9.05
C PHE A 37 -4.04 5.61 -9.93
N ASP A 38 -3.20 6.35 -10.67
CA ASP A 38 -2.19 5.73 -11.52
C ASP A 38 -1.16 4.96 -10.68
N LYS A 39 -1.16 3.64 -10.85
CA LYS A 39 -0.35 2.72 -10.06
C LYS A 39 1.15 2.99 -10.20
N ALA A 40 1.61 3.25 -11.42
CA ALA A 40 3.03 3.47 -11.70
C ALA A 40 3.54 4.76 -11.04
N THR A 41 2.75 5.83 -11.14
CA THR A 41 3.02 7.12 -10.49
C THR A 41 3.06 6.96 -8.97
N MET A 42 2.12 6.22 -8.39
CA MET A 42 2.10 6.00 -6.95
C MET A 42 3.28 5.15 -6.46
N GLN A 43 3.65 4.09 -7.19
CA GLN A 43 4.85 3.31 -6.89
C GLN A 43 6.14 4.12 -7.02
N GLN A 44 6.20 5.04 -7.99
CA GLN A 44 7.33 5.96 -8.14
C GLN A 44 7.43 6.92 -6.95
N ALA A 45 6.30 7.51 -6.51
CA ALA A 45 6.26 8.34 -5.32
C ALA A 45 6.72 7.59 -4.05
N VAL A 46 6.35 6.31 -3.90
CA VAL A 46 6.87 5.45 -2.82
C VAL A 46 8.39 5.35 -2.88
N LYS A 47 8.99 5.12 -4.05
CA LYS A 47 10.45 5.04 -4.19
C LYS A 47 11.15 6.35 -3.82
N GLU A 48 10.56 7.49 -4.16
CA GLU A 48 11.10 8.82 -3.86
C GLU A 48 11.00 9.19 -2.38
N CYS A 49 9.95 8.74 -1.69
CA CYS A 49 9.72 9.06 -0.28
C CYS A 49 10.41 8.09 0.69
N VAL A 50 10.71 6.86 0.25
CA VAL A 50 11.22 5.80 1.12
C VAL A 50 12.73 5.61 0.91
N PRO A 51 13.54 5.48 1.98
CA PRO A 51 14.97 5.20 1.87
C PRO A 51 15.23 3.96 0.99
N ALA A 52 16.24 4.03 0.12
CA ALA A 52 16.55 2.99 -0.87
C ALA A 52 16.54 1.56 -0.30
N LYS A 53 17.13 1.36 0.89
CA LYS A 53 17.19 0.06 1.58
C LYS A 53 15.83 -0.55 1.97
N PHE A 54 14.75 0.23 1.93
CA PHE A 54 13.41 -0.21 2.29
C PHE A 54 12.42 -0.18 1.10
N GLN A 55 12.87 0.20 -0.10
CA GLN A 55 11.98 0.33 -1.25
C GLN A 55 11.33 -0.99 -1.63
N GLU A 56 12.08 -2.09 -1.70
CA GLU A 56 11.53 -3.41 -2.04
C GLU A 56 10.40 -3.83 -1.09
N LEU A 57 10.63 -3.72 0.23
CA LEU A 57 9.63 -4.03 1.25
C LEU A 57 8.39 -3.15 1.12
N ASN A 58 8.54 -1.86 0.89
CA ASN A 58 7.40 -0.95 0.77
C ASN A 58 6.65 -1.15 -0.56
N LEU A 59 7.35 -1.42 -1.67
CA LEU A 59 6.70 -1.77 -2.94
C LEU A 59 5.93 -3.08 -2.85
N LYS A 60 6.45 -4.08 -2.14
CA LYS A 60 5.71 -5.31 -1.83
C LYS A 60 4.47 -5.03 -0.98
N ALA A 61 4.58 -4.20 0.06
CA ALA A 61 3.44 -3.80 0.88
C ALA A 61 2.37 -3.06 0.06
N PHE A 62 2.80 -2.16 -0.83
CA PHE A 62 1.92 -1.45 -1.76
C PHE A 62 1.15 -2.43 -2.64
N GLU A 63 1.86 -3.38 -3.25
CA GLU A 63 1.25 -4.38 -4.14
C GLU A 63 0.22 -5.24 -3.41
N ILE A 64 0.55 -5.71 -2.20
CA ILE A 64 -0.39 -6.47 -1.36
C ILE A 64 -1.66 -5.66 -1.07
N GLY A 65 -1.53 -4.37 -0.78
CA GLY A 65 -2.68 -3.49 -0.59
C GLY A 65 -3.49 -3.28 -1.86
N TYR A 66 -2.84 -3.15 -3.02
CA TYR A 66 -3.49 -2.94 -4.30
C TYR A 66 -4.27 -4.17 -4.80
N GLU A 67 -3.75 -5.37 -4.57
CA GLU A 67 -4.33 -6.62 -5.07
C GLU A 67 -5.45 -7.19 -4.18
N ARG A 68 -5.53 -6.79 -2.90
CA ARG A 68 -6.41 -7.43 -1.90
C ARG A 68 -7.64 -6.61 -1.51
N VAL A 69 -7.93 -5.52 -2.22
CA VAL A 69 -9.04 -4.60 -1.92
C VAL A 69 -9.97 -4.45 -3.12
#